data_AF-A0A947G588-F1
#
_entry.id   AF-A0A947G588-F1
#
_cell.length_a   1.000
_cell.length_b   1.000
_cell.length_c   1.000
_cell.angle_alpha   90.00
_cell.angle_beta   90.00
_cell.angle_gamma   90.00
#
_symmetry.space_group_name_H-M   'P 1'
#
loop_
_entity.id
_entity.type
_entity.pdbx_description
1 polymer ?
#
loop_
_entity_poly.entity_id
_entity_poly.type
_entity_poly.pdbx_seq_one_letter_code
_entity_poly.pdbx_strand_id
1 'polypeptide(L)'
;SELVKKVKELQREDPSRYDACSARLAELSARFASAFCSGNAPGVVAEAAEYCAAMKALGDAAGAPILEARLERAGELAARFSGSAKPCGAGGGDVAVAFFVEPSAAKGFELACSDEGLHPIDVSWGASGVQAY
;
A
#
# COMPACT_ATOMS: atom_id res chain seq x y z
N SER A 1 14.01 9.74 6.55
CA SER A 1 13.07 10.27 5.56
C SER A 1 12.34 11.47 6.14
N GLU A 2 12.11 12.51 5.34
CA GLU A 2 11.30 13.70 5.72
C GLU A 2 9.85 13.32 6.08
N LEU A 3 9.28 12.29 5.47
CA LEU A 3 7.92 11.83 5.77
C LEU A 3 7.79 11.28 7.19
N VAL A 4 8.80 10.52 7.63
CA VAL A 4 8.85 10.00 9.00
C VAL A 4 8.93 11.13 10.02
N LYS A 5 9.61 12.24 9.70
CA LYS A 5 9.66 13.41 10.58
C LYS A 5 8.28 14.05 10.71
N LYS A 6 7.59 14.29 9.59
CA LYS A 6 6.23 14.86 9.57
C LYS A 6 5.21 14.01 10.34
N VAL A 7 5.28 12.69 10.22
CA VAL A 7 4.41 11.79 11.01
C VAL A 7 4.73 11.87 12.51
N LYS A 8 6.02 12.00 12.89
CA LYS A 8 6.41 12.21 14.29
C LYS A 8 6.02 13.60 14.82
N GLU A 9 6.00 14.61 13.97
CA GLU A 9 5.47 15.94 14.31
C GLU A 9 3.98 15.86 14.61
N LEU A 10 3.20 15.18 13.77
CA LEU A 10 1.79 14.88 14.04
C LEU A 10 1.62 14.16 15.39
N GLN A 11 2.44 13.15 15.69
CA GLN A 11 2.39 12.45 16.97
C GLN A 11 2.58 13.38 18.18
N ARG A 12 3.44 14.40 18.06
CA ARG A 12 3.71 15.36 19.13
C ARG A 12 2.62 16.43 19.24
N GLU A 13 2.11 16.89 18.11
CA GLU A 13 1.21 18.06 18.02
C GLU A 13 -0.26 17.68 18.16
N ASP A 14 -0.66 16.52 17.65
CA ASP A 14 -1.99 15.93 17.82
C ASP A 14 -1.89 14.42 18.03
N PRO A 15 -1.53 13.98 19.25
CA PRO A 15 -1.40 12.56 19.59
C PRO A 15 -2.70 11.79 19.34
N SER A 16 -3.86 12.42 19.57
CA SER A 16 -5.16 11.77 19.41
C SER A 16 -5.43 11.37 17.96
N ARG A 17 -5.12 12.26 17.02
CA ARG A 17 -5.28 12.00 15.59
C ARG A 17 -4.24 11.02 15.06
N TYR A 18 -3.00 11.11 15.56
CA TYR A 18 -1.97 10.12 15.27
C TYR A 18 -2.40 8.71 15.73
N ASP A 19 -2.89 8.59 16.95
CA ASP A 19 -3.32 7.32 17.54
C ASP A 19 -4.51 6.73 16.77
N ALA A 20 -5.48 7.56 16.38
CA ALA A 20 -6.61 7.12 15.56
C ALA A 20 -6.16 6.58 14.19
N CYS A 21 -5.24 7.28 13.50
CA CYS A 21 -4.71 6.82 12.22
C CYS A 21 -3.91 5.52 12.38
N SER A 22 -3.07 5.45 13.42
CA SER A 22 -2.22 4.28 13.70
C SER A 22 -3.06 3.05 14.07
N ALA A 23 -4.09 3.24 14.90
CA ALA A 23 -5.02 2.18 15.26
C ALA A 23 -5.77 1.64 14.04
N ARG A 24 -6.24 2.53 13.15
CA ARG A 24 -6.90 2.12 11.90
C ARG A 24 -5.98 1.31 10.99
N LEU A 25 -4.72 1.74 10.83
CA LEU A 25 -3.73 1.00 10.05
C LEU A 25 -3.45 -0.38 10.66
N ALA A 26 -3.33 -0.46 11.99
CA ALA A 26 -3.10 -1.73 12.69
C ALA A 26 -4.29 -2.69 12.51
N GLU A 27 -5.53 -2.20 12.68
CA GLU A 27 -6.75 -2.98 12.44
C GLU A 27 -6.78 -3.56 11.01
N LEU A 28 -6.54 -2.72 10.01
CA LEU A 28 -6.53 -3.13 8.60
C LEU A 28 -5.43 -4.14 8.29
N SER A 29 -4.24 -3.99 8.89
CA SER A 29 -3.19 -5.01 8.72
C SER A 29 -3.58 -6.37 9.30
N ALA A 30 -4.28 -6.39 10.43
CA ALA A 30 -4.75 -7.63 11.05
C ALA A 30 -5.84 -8.31 10.20
N ARG A 31 -6.76 -7.51 9.64
CA ARG A 31 -7.79 -7.99 8.70
C ARG A 31 -7.20 -8.51 7.40
N PHE A 32 -6.25 -7.80 6.82
CA PHE A 32 -5.50 -8.25 5.65
C PHE A 32 -4.81 -9.59 5.90
N ALA A 33 -4.10 -9.72 7.04
CA ALA A 33 -3.43 -10.97 7.42
C ALA A 33 -4.44 -12.12 7.61
N SER A 34 -5.58 -11.86 8.26
CA SER A 34 -6.65 -12.85 8.42
C SER A 34 -7.24 -13.30 7.08
N ALA A 35 -7.50 -12.37 6.16
CA ALA A 35 -7.97 -12.68 4.81
C ALA A 35 -6.96 -13.54 4.05
N PHE A 36 -5.66 -13.21 4.17
CA PHE A 36 -4.59 -13.97 3.53
C PHE A 36 -4.51 -15.40 4.09
N CYS A 37 -4.47 -15.57 5.42
CA CYS A 37 -4.40 -16.88 6.08
C CYS A 37 -5.62 -17.77 5.80
N SER A 38 -6.79 -17.18 5.59
CA SER A 38 -8.03 -17.90 5.29
C SER A 38 -8.24 -18.17 3.79
N GLY A 39 -7.34 -17.72 2.92
CA GLY A 39 -7.49 -17.84 1.47
C GLY A 39 -8.61 -16.98 0.88
N ASN A 40 -9.08 -15.95 1.62
CA ASN A 40 -10.09 -15.01 1.15
C ASN A 40 -9.46 -13.97 0.21
N ALA A 41 -9.22 -14.36 -1.05
CA ALA A 41 -8.57 -13.50 -2.05
C ALA A 41 -9.32 -12.17 -2.30
N PRO A 42 -10.67 -12.14 -2.42
CA PRO A 42 -11.40 -10.86 -2.50
C PRO A 42 -11.20 -9.99 -1.26
N GLY A 43 -11.14 -10.60 -0.08
CA GLY A 43 -10.81 -9.91 1.17
C GLY A 43 -9.42 -9.28 1.15
N VAL A 44 -8.41 -9.99 0.65
CA VAL A 44 -7.04 -9.44 0.51
C VAL A 44 -7.04 -8.16 -0.34
N VAL A 45 -7.72 -8.16 -1.49
CA VAL A 45 -7.84 -6.99 -2.36
C VAL A 45 -8.59 -5.84 -1.67
N ALA A 46 -9.70 -6.14 -1.00
CA ALA A 46 -10.50 -5.13 -0.31
C ALA A 46 -9.71 -4.48 0.85
N GLU A 47 -9.05 -5.27 1.69
CA GLU A 47 -8.28 -4.77 2.83
C GLU A 47 -7.04 -3.98 2.38
N ALA A 48 -6.41 -4.34 1.25
CA ALA A 48 -5.32 -3.56 0.69
C ALA A 48 -5.78 -2.18 0.19
N ALA A 49 -6.97 -2.08 -0.42
CA ALA A 49 -7.56 -0.81 -0.82
C ALA A 49 -7.87 0.09 0.39
N GLU A 50 -8.49 -0.48 1.42
CA GLU A 50 -8.77 0.23 2.69
C GLU A 50 -7.49 0.70 3.37
N TYR A 51 -6.44 -0.13 3.38
CA TYR A 51 -5.13 0.24 3.92
C TYR A 51 -4.50 1.39 3.14
N CYS A 52 -4.66 1.42 1.81
CA CYS A 52 -4.20 2.52 0.97
C CYS A 52 -4.90 3.83 1.34
N ALA A 53 -6.23 3.81 1.50
CA ALA A 53 -7.00 4.97 1.94
C ALA A 53 -6.59 5.44 3.34
N ALA A 54 -6.34 4.52 4.28
CA ALA A 54 -5.86 4.87 5.62
C ALA A 54 -4.45 5.50 5.60
N MET A 55 -3.55 5.03 4.74
CA MET A 55 -2.23 5.66 4.55
C MET A 55 -2.35 7.07 3.97
N LYS A 56 -3.29 7.31 3.04
CA LYS A 56 -3.60 8.65 2.56
C LYS A 56 -4.09 9.54 3.70
N ALA A 57 -5.03 9.07 4.51
CA ALA A 57 -5.56 9.83 5.64
C ALA A 57 -4.47 10.20 6.67
N LEU A 58 -3.55 9.29 6.98
CA LEU A 58 -2.37 9.59 7.82
C LEU A 58 -1.48 10.64 7.17
N GLY A 59 -1.24 10.53 5.86
CA GLY A 59 -0.44 11.49 5.10
C GLY A 59 -1.06 12.89 5.12
N ASP A 60 -2.35 12.98 4.84
CA ASP A 60 -3.10 14.24 4.87
C ASP A 60 -3.09 14.86 6.28
N ALA A 61 -3.24 14.03 7.34
CA ALA A 61 -3.16 14.49 8.72
C ALA A 61 -1.76 15.03 9.10
N ALA A 62 -0.70 14.37 8.63
CA ALA A 62 0.68 14.74 8.91
C ALA A 62 1.24 15.82 7.96
N GLY A 63 0.47 16.27 6.97
CA GLY A 63 0.99 17.09 5.87
C GLY A 63 2.15 16.41 5.13
N ALA A 64 2.14 15.07 5.07
CA ALA A 64 3.14 14.21 4.47
C ALA A 64 2.54 13.51 3.24
N PRO A 65 3.05 13.71 2.02
CA PRO A 65 2.53 13.04 0.83
C PRO A 65 2.94 11.56 0.79
N ILE A 66 2.43 10.76 1.73
CA ILE A 66 2.66 9.31 1.83
C ILE A 66 2.16 8.63 0.56
N LEU A 67 0.97 9.01 0.11
CA LEU A 67 0.41 8.63 -1.18
C LEU A 67 0.59 9.81 -2.15
N GLU A 68 1.67 9.77 -2.93
CA GLU A 68 1.93 10.77 -3.98
C GLU A 68 1.18 10.43 -5.27
N ALA A 69 1.09 11.40 -6.20
CA ALA A 69 0.28 11.30 -7.42
C ALA A 69 0.57 10.04 -8.28
N ARG A 70 1.82 9.58 -8.37
CA ARG A 70 2.16 8.36 -9.12
C ARG A 70 1.59 7.10 -8.45
N LEU A 71 1.61 7.06 -7.12
CA LEU A 71 1.07 5.94 -6.35
C LEU A 71 -0.47 5.98 -6.31
N GLU A 72 -1.07 7.18 -6.28
CA GLU A 72 -2.52 7.35 -6.53
C GLU A 72 -2.89 6.79 -7.89
N ARG A 73 -2.11 7.12 -8.92
CA ARG A 73 -2.36 6.64 -10.27
C ARG A 73 -2.25 5.12 -10.39
N ALA A 74 -1.27 4.50 -9.74
CA ALA A 74 -1.18 3.05 -9.67
C ALA A 74 -2.42 2.42 -9.00
N GLY A 75 -2.97 3.06 -7.96
CA GLY A 75 -4.24 2.67 -7.33
C GLY A 75 -5.42 2.74 -8.29
N GLU A 76 -5.56 3.83 -9.03
CA GLU A 76 -6.60 4.01 -10.06
C GLU A 76 -6.50 2.95 -11.16
N LEU A 77 -5.29 2.69 -11.65
CA LEU A 77 -5.04 1.66 -12.66
C LEU A 77 -5.42 0.28 -12.13
N ALA A 78 -5.01 -0.09 -10.92
CA ALA A 78 -5.37 -1.38 -10.33
C ALA A 78 -6.89 -1.54 -10.19
N ALA A 79 -7.60 -0.49 -9.77
CA ALA A 79 -9.06 -0.52 -9.65
C ALA A 79 -9.78 -0.79 -10.98
N ARG A 80 -9.26 -0.31 -12.12
CA ARG A 80 -9.81 -0.61 -13.46
C ARG A 80 -9.78 -2.10 -13.81
N PHE A 81 -8.88 -2.85 -13.18
CA PHE A 81 -8.74 -4.30 -13.36
C PHE A 81 -9.24 -5.07 -12.13
N SER A 82 -10.17 -4.51 -11.35
CA SER A 82 -10.75 -5.13 -10.15
C SER A 82 -9.71 -5.53 -9.08
N GLY A 83 -8.56 -4.85 -9.07
CA GLY A 83 -7.52 -5.00 -8.06
C GLY A 83 -7.40 -3.77 -7.17
N SER A 84 -6.37 -3.80 -6.34
CA SER A 84 -6.01 -2.69 -5.45
C SER A 84 -4.51 -2.51 -5.45
N ALA A 85 -4.01 -1.28 -5.36
CA ALA A 85 -2.60 -1.00 -5.13
C ALA A 85 -2.40 -0.14 -3.89
N LYS A 86 -1.31 -0.41 -3.16
CA LYS A 86 -0.89 0.40 -2.02
C LYS A 86 0.61 0.74 -2.11
N PRO A 87 1.03 1.92 -1.62
CA PRO A 87 2.42 2.23 -1.33
C PRO A 87 3.12 1.13 -0.54
N CYS A 88 4.34 0.79 -0.93
CA CYS A 88 5.24 -0.09 -0.20
C CYS A 88 6.43 0.71 0.35
N GLY A 89 6.69 0.62 1.66
CA GLY A 89 7.70 1.44 2.35
C GLY A 89 7.11 2.63 3.10
N ALA A 90 7.94 3.63 3.40
CA ALA A 90 7.56 4.78 4.23
C ALA A 90 6.63 5.81 3.53
N GLY A 91 6.21 5.54 2.29
CA GLY A 91 5.48 6.47 1.42
C GLY A 91 6.39 7.46 0.67
N GLY A 92 5.83 8.20 -0.29
CA GLY A 92 6.44 9.32 -1.01
C GLY A 92 7.62 9.01 -1.95
N GLY A 93 7.71 7.79 -2.48
CA GLY A 93 8.61 7.44 -3.57
C GLY A 93 9.01 5.96 -3.59
N ASP A 94 8.51 5.25 -4.61
CA ASP A 94 9.27 4.42 -5.59
C ASP A 94 8.50 3.17 -6.04
N VAL A 95 7.76 2.51 -5.12
CA VAL A 95 7.08 1.23 -5.44
C VAL A 95 5.68 1.16 -4.84
N ALA A 96 4.72 0.73 -5.67
CA ALA A 96 3.42 0.25 -5.23
C ALA A 96 3.38 -1.28 -5.33
N VAL A 97 2.66 -1.93 -4.42
CA VAL A 97 2.31 -3.35 -4.55
C VAL A 97 0.83 -3.43 -4.88
N ALA A 98 0.51 -4.17 -5.93
CA ALA A 98 -0.85 -4.38 -6.39
C ALA A 98 -1.29 -5.83 -6.17
N PHE A 99 -2.58 -6.01 -5.87
CA PHE A 99 -3.21 -7.27 -5.56
C PHE A 99 -4.37 -7.52 -6.52
N PHE A 100 -4.41 -8.72 -7.09
CA PHE A 100 -5.44 -9.18 -8.02
C PHE A 100 -5.82 -10.62 -7.69
N VAL A 101 -7.08 -10.97 -7.90
CA VAL A 101 -7.54 -12.37 -7.81
C VAL A 101 -7.20 -13.12 -9.11
N GLU A 102 -7.43 -12.47 -10.24
CA GLU A 102 -7.28 -13.07 -11.57
C GLU A 102 -5.91 -12.74 -12.18
N PRO A 103 -5.13 -13.72 -12.67
CA PRO A 103 -3.85 -13.47 -13.34
C PRO A 103 -3.96 -12.58 -14.57
N SER A 104 -5.06 -12.67 -15.33
CA SER A 104 -5.31 -11.82 -16.50
C SER A 104 -5.52 -10.36 -16.13
N ALA A 105 -6.11 -10.08 -14.96
CA ALA A 105 -6.26 -8.73 -14.43
C ALA A 105 -4.91 -8.13 -14.04
N ALA A 106 -4.05 -8.91 -13.37
CA ALA A 106 -2.67 -8.50 -13.08
C ALA A 106 -1.91 -8.18 -14.38
N LYS A 107 -2.09 -8.99 -15.43
CA LYS A 107 -1.44 -8.75 -16.71
C LYS A 107 -1.94 -7.48 -17.41
N GLY A 108 -3.25 -7.22 -17.37
CA GLY A 108 -3.83 -5.98 -17.88
C GLY A 108 -3.30 -4.75 -17.15
N PHE A 109 -3.16 -4.84 -15.82
CA PHE A 109 -2.57 -3.80 -15.00
C PHE A 109 -1.10 -3.53 -15.34
N GLU A 110 -0.27 -4.57 -15.51
CA GLU A 110 1.14 -4.41 -15.91
C GLU A 110 1.29 -3.63 -17.23
N LEU A 111 0.46 -3.94 -18.22
CA LEU A 111 0.47 -3.25 -19.51
C LEU A 111 0.06 -1.77 -19.35
N ALA A 112 -1.03 -1.52 -18.62
CA ALA A 112 -1.50 -0.15 -18.37
C ALA A 112 -0.48 0.68 -17.57
N CYS A 113 0.22 0.08 -16.61
CA CYS A 113 1.33 0.72 -15.90
C CYS A 113 2.47 1.08 -16.86
N SER A 114 2.84 0.14 -17.74
CA SER A 114 3.93 0.34 -18.71
C SER A 114 3.63 1.49 -19.68
N ASP A 115 2.38 1.59 -20.14
CA ASP A 115 1.90 2.67 -21.01
C ASP A 115 1.98 4.06 -20.34
N GLU A 116 1.95 4.11 -19.01
CA GLU A 116 2.07 5.34 -18.22
C GLU A 116 3.49 5.58 -17.67
N GLY A 117 4.47 4.78 -18.08
CA GLY A 117 5.86 4.91 -17.65
C GLY A 117 6.13 4.40 -16.22
N LEU A 118 5.23 3.60 -15.65
CA LEU A 118 5.48 2.80 -14.45
C LEU A 118 6.13 1.48 -14.85
N HIS A 119 7.12 1.04 -14.09
CA HIS A 119 7.89 -0.16 -14.41
C HIS A 119 7.49 -1.32 -13.50
N PRO A 120 6.85 -2.39 -14.03
CA PRO A 120 6.63 -3.62 -13.27
C PRO A 120 7.96 -4.20 -12.80
N ILE A 121 7.99 -4.67 -11.55
CA ILE A 121 9.15 -5.33 -10.95
C ILE A 121 8.78 -6.78 -10.71
N ASP A 122 9.49 -7.69 -11.37
CA ASP A 122 9.33 -9.13 -11.14
C ASP A 122 9.88 -9.49 -9.76
N VAL A 123 9.00 -9.96 -8.89
CA VAL A 123 9.34 -10.37 -7.51
C VAL A 123 8.86 -11.78 -7.23
N SER A 124 9.67 -12.53 -6.48
CA SER A 124 9.32 -13.85 -5.96
C SER A 124 9.32 -13.85 -4.44
N TRP A 125 8.36 -14.55 -3.84
CA TRP A 125 8.27 -14.72 -2.40
C TRP A 125 9.25 -15.79 -1.90
N GLY A 126 9.69 -15.67 -0.64
CA GLY A 126 10.35 -16.78 0.07
C GLY A 126 11.84 -16.96 -0.18
N ALA A 127 12.55 -15.94 -0.68
CA ALA A 127 14.01 -15.96 -0.70
C ALA A 127 14.56 -16.11 0.74
N SER A 128 15.51 -17.02 0.94
CA SER A 128 16.20 -17.15 2.23
C SER A 128 16.99 -15.88 2.54
N GLY A 129 16.84 -15.36 3.77
CA GLY A 129 17.68 -14.27 4.26
C GLY A 129 19.15 -14.70 4.41
N VAL A 130 20.02 -13.74 4.74
CA VAL A 130 21.43 -14.04 5.02
C VAL A 130 21.52 -15.04 6.18
N GLN A 131 22.17 -16.18 5.93
CA GLN A 131 22.56 -17.13 6.96
C GLN A 131 24.08 -16.97 7.18
N ALA A 132 24.48 -16.62 8.39
CA ALA A 132 25.88 -16.71 8.79
C ALA A 132 26.18 -18.18 9.12
N TYR A 133 27.17 -18.75 8.43
CA TYR A 133 27.73 -20.07 8.76
C TYR A 133 28.80 -19.93 9.84
#